data_AF-A0A963XD62-F1
#
_entry.id   AF-A0A963XD62-F1
#
_cell.length_a   1.000
_cell.length_b   1.000
_cell.length_c   1.000
_cell.angle_alpha   90.00
_cell.angle_beta   90.00
_cell.angle_gamma   90.00
#
_symmetry.space_group_name_H-M   'P 1'
#
loop_
_entity.id
_entity.type
_entity.pdbx_description
1 polymer ?
#
loop_
_entity_poly.entity_id
_entity_poly.type
_entity_poly.pdbx_seq_one_letter_code
_entity_poly.pdbx_strand_id
1 'polypeptide(L)'
;MTHATTPDNLPWFLAGQTLATGEVAATGARQLSRSRQAALLLCLAAERLDFRRRCGWQQPGIQHERICERTIRALVAADLVVIVTNGRFTKHARLTRRGDWYARTLASDAIIPFATPQA
;
A
#
# COMPACT_ATOMS: atom_id res chain seq x y z
N MET A 1 57.80 -25.55 -18.52
CA MET A 1 56.87 -26.66 -18.25
C MET A 1 55.62 -26.08 -17.64
N THR A 2 54.56 -26.18 -18.42
CA THR A 2 53.15 -25.87 -18.18
C THR A 2 52.61 -26.66 -16.99
N HIS A 3 51.78 -26.04 -16.15
CA HIS A 3 50.43 -26.54 -15.85
C HIS A 3 49.60 -25.42 -15.20
N ALA A 4 48.50 -25.10 -15.86
CA ALA A 4 47.49 -24.14 -15.48
C ALA A 4 46.40 -24.81 -14.63
N THR A 5 45.81 -24.08 -13.68
CA THR A 5 44.37 -24.16 -13.35
C THR A 5 43.89 -22.84 -12.72
N THR A 6 43.23 -22.02 -13.56
CA THR A 6 42.01 -21.22 -13.38
C THR A 6 41.83 -20.20 -12.22
N PRO A 7 41.26 -19.00 -12.49
CA PRO A 7 41.15 -17.88 -11.54
C PRO A 7 39.81 -17.86 -10.79
N ASP A 8 39.83 -17.54 -9.49
CA ASP A 8 38.64 -17.22 -8.70
C ASP A 8 38.59 -15.71 -8.38
N ASN A 9 37.95 -15.01 -9.31
CA ASN A 9 36.88 -14.04 -9.10
C ASN A 9 37.00 -13.04 -7.92
N LEU A 10 37.58 -11.92 -8.32
CA LEU A 10 37.38 -10.52 -7.93
C LEU A 10 36.05 -10.10 -7.24
N PRO A 11 36.08 -9.00 -6.46
CA PRO A 11 34.96 -8.44 -5.70
C PRO A 11 33.82 -7.94 -6.60
N TRP A 12 32.62 -8.48 -6.40
CA TRP A 12 31.49 -8.42 -7.35
C TRP A 12 30.54 -7.21 -7.20
N PHE A 13 30.82 -6.16 -6.42
CA PHE A 13 29.79 -5.13 -6.17
C PHE A 13 30.18 -3.65 -6.32
N LEU A 14 31.09 -3.33 -7.24
CA LEU A 14 31.24 -1.94 -7.73
C LEU A 14 31.56 -1.92 -9.22
N ALA A 15 30.56 -2.10 -10.08
CA ALA A 15 30.53 -1.52 -11.44
C ALA A 15 29.15 -1.68 -12.09
N GLY A 16 28.52 -0.55 -12.40
CA GLY A 16 27.54 -0.46 -13.48
C GLY A 16 26.07 -0.38 -13.05
N GLN A 17 25.58 0.85 -12.84
CA GLN A 17 24.41 1.38 -13.54
C GLN A 17 24.20 2.85 -13.17
N THR A 18 24.77 3.72 -13.98
CA THR A 18 24.26 5.09 -14.15
C THR A 18 23.46 5.08 -15.45
N LEU A 19 22.26 5.67 -15.41
CA LEU A 19 21.24 5.82 -16.49
C LEU A 19 20.21 4.71 -16.63
N ALA A 20 19.24 4.73 -15.71
CA ALA A 20 17.81 4.72 -16.06
C ALA A 20 17.04 5.42 -14.94
N THR A 21 16.86 6.73 -15.10
CA THR A 21 15.73 7.48 -14.54
C THR A 21 14.44 6.69 -14.80
N GLY A 22 13.94 5.93 -13.83
CA GLY A 22 12.66 5.23 -13.96
C GLY A 22 12.40 4.03 -13.05
N GLU A 23 13.41 3.30 -12.57
CA GLU A 23 13.17 1.94 -12.02
C GLU A 23 13.70 1.62 -10.61
N VAL A 24 14.20 2.60 -9.84
CA VAL A 24 14.75 2.33 -8.48
C VAL A 24 13.83 2.79 -7.33
N ALA A 25 12.51 2.64 -7.50
CA ALA A 25 11.58 2.54 -6.38
C ALA A 25 10.60 1.36 -6.53
N ALA A 26 10.93 0.41 -7.42
CA ALA A 26 10.21 -0.85 -7.61
C ALA A 26 10.68 -1.94 -6.63
N THR A 27 11.07 -1.59 -5.40
CA THR A 27 11.31 -2.56 -4.32
C THR A 27 10.03 -2.81 -3.53
N GLY A 28 9.19 -3.71 -4.06
CA GLY A 28 8.43 -4.66 -3.24
C GLY A 28 7.09 -4.22 -2.66
N ALA A 29 6.53 -3.07 -3.03
CA ALA A 29 5.16 -2.74 -2.64
C ALA A 29 4.16 -3.51 -3.52
N ARG A 30 3.76 -4.71 -3.08
CA ARG A 30 2.69 -5.52 -3.67
C ARG A 30 1.53 -4.60 -4.08
N GLN A 31 1.34 -4.40 -5.39
CA GLN A 31 0.32 -3.47 -5.91
C GLN A 31 -1.04 -3.86 -5.31
N LEU A 32 -1.61 -2.96 -4.52
CA LEU A 32 -2.88 -3.21 -3.86
C LEU A 32 -3.98 -3.23 -4.92
N SER A 33 -4.94 -4.14 -4.77
CA SER A 33 -6.14 -4.11 -5.61
C SER A 33 -6.87 -2.77 -5.43
N ARG A 34 -7.61 -2.32 -6.47
CA ARG A 34 -8.42 -1.09 -6.39
C ARG A 34 -9.32 -1.04 -5.14
N SER A 35 -9.90 -2.18 -4.76
CA SER A 35 -10.71 -2.30 -3.54
C SER A 35 -9.94 -2.05 -2.24
N ARG A 36 -8.65 -2.42 -2.18
CA ARG A 36 -7.78 -2.14 -1.03
C ARG A 36 -7.34 -0.68 -1.02
N GLN A 37 -7.05 -0.11 -2.18
CA GLN A 37 -6.71 1.32 -2.32
C GLN A 37 -7.89 2.20 -1.91
N ALA A 38 -9.10 1.93 -2.40
CA ALA A 38 -10.32 2.64 -2.01
C ALA A 38 -10.56 2.54 -0.49
N ALA A 39 -10.44 1.33 0.09
CA ALA A 39 -10.58 1.16 1.54
C ALA A 39 -9.57 1.98 2.37
N LEU A 40 -8.33 2.10 1.90
CA LEU A 40 -7.30 2.93 2.54
C LEU A 40 -7.63 4.42 2.44
N LEU A 41 -8.04 4.88 1.25
CA LEU A 41 -8.42 6.28 1.04
C LEU A 41 -9.66 6.67 1.86
N LEU A 42 -10.64 5.77 1.99
CA LEU A 42 -11.81 6.01 2.85
C LEU A 42 -11.43 6.06 4.33
N CYS A 43 -10.53 5.17 4.75
CA CYS A 43 -10.01 5.19 6.11
C CYS A 43 -9.19 6.46 6.38
N LEU A 44 -8.49 7.00 5.37
CA LEU A 44 -7.79 8.28 5.44
C LEU A 44 -8.78 9.45 5.54
N ALA A 45 -9.83 9.46 4.72
CA ALA A 45 -10.81 10.54 4.66
C ALA A 45 -11.66 10.66 5.94
N ALA A 46 -11.96 9.55 6.61
CA ALA A 46 -12.81 9.54 7.80
C ALA A 46 -12.11 9.12 9.10
N GLU A 47 -10.79 8.93 9.04
CA GLU A 47 -9.92 8.42 10.12
C GLU A 47 -10.25 7.00 10.61
N ARG A 48 -11.38 6.42 10.18
CA ARG A 48 -11.84 5.08 10.54
C ARG A 48 -12.91 4.53 9.60
N LEU A 49 -13.05 3.20 9.62
CA LEU A 49 -14.16 2.45 9.05
C LEU A 49 -14.90 1.71 10.17
N ASP A 50 -16.23 1.72 10.16
CA ASP A 50 -17.05 1.05 11.16
C ASP A 50 -17.56 -0.29 10.63
N PHE A 51 -17.53 -1.34 11.46
CA PHE A 51 -18.14 -2.61 11.13
C PHE A 51 -19.62 -2.64 11.50
N ARG A 52 -20.48 -2.94 10.52
CA ARG A 52 -21.93 -3.10 10.71
C ARG A 52 -22.32 -4.52 10.28
N ARG A 53 -22.90 -5.29 11.21
CA ARG A 53 -23.24 -6.72 11.00
C ARG A 53 -24.02 -7.03 9.72
N ARG A 54 -24.84 -6.08 9.21
CA ARG A 54 -25.65 -6.27 8.00
C ARG A 54 -25.04 -5.67 6.73
N CYS A 55 -23.99 -4.85 6.84
CA CYS A 55 -23.49 -4.03 5.73
C CYS A 55 -21.98 -4.19 5.49
N GLY A 56 -21.26 -4.87 6.37
CA GLY A 56 -19.80 -4.99 6.30
C GLY A 56 -19.10 -3.78 6.90
N TRP A 57 -17.88 -3.50 6.43
CA TRP A 57 -17.11 -2.33 6.82
C TRP A 57 -17.52 -1.13 5.97
N GLN A 58 -17.72 0.03 6.60
CA GLN A 58 -18.18 1.24 5.91
C GLN A 58 -17.64 2.49 6.57
N GLN A 59 -17.53 3.57 5.81
CA GLN A 59 -17.17 4.88 6.35
C GLN A 59 -18.33 5.44 7.21
N PRO A 60 -18.05 6.05 8.38
CA PRO A 60 -19.07 6.80 9.09
C PRO A 60 -19.58 7.97 8.23
N GLY A 61 -20.89 8.04 8.03
CA GLY A 61 -21.54 9.11 7.26
C GLY A 61 -21.76 8.83 5.77
N ILE A 62 -21.14 7.80 5.18
CA ILE A 62 -21.37 7.39 3.79
C ILE A 62 -22.09 6.05 3.76
N GLN A 63 -23.33 6.02 3.27
CA GLN A 63 -24.19 4.83 3.31
C GLN A 63 -23.96 3.84 2.15
N HIS A 64 -23.18 4.20 1.13
CA HIS A 64 -23.09 3.42 -0.11
C HIS A 64 -21.79 2.65 -0.31
N GLU A 65 -20.72 2.98 0.42
CA GLU A 65 -19.41 2.38 0.18
C GLU A 65 -19.12 1.25 1.16
N ARG A 66 -19.38 0.02 0.69
CA ARG A 66 -19.19 -1.21 1.46
C ARG A 66 -17.85 -1.84 1.14
N ILE A 67 -17.09 -2.13 2.18
CA ILE A 67 -15.81 -2.82 2.09
C ILE A 67 -15.97 -4.22 2.65
N CYS A 68 -15.68 -5.22 1.82
CA CYS A 68 -15.73 -6.61 2.20
C CYS A 68 -14.76 -6.92 3.35
N GLU A 69 -15.16 -7.79 4.28
CA GLU A 69 -14.33 -8.18 5.42
C GLU A 69 -12.98 -8.79 4.98
N ARG A 70 -12.96 -9.53 3.87
CA ARG A 70 -11.72 -10.07 3.28
C ARG A 70 -10.73 -8.96 2.93
N THR A 71 -11.20 -7.81 2.45
CA THR A 71 -10.35 -6.66 2.13
C THR A 71 -9.73 -6.10 3.40
N ILE A 72 -10.53 -5.89 4.46
CA ILE A 72 -10.01 -5.40 5.74
C ILE A 72 -9.01 -6.39 6.35
N ARG A 73 -9.32 -7.70 6.36
CA ARG A 73 -8.38 -8.72 6.85
C ARG A 73 -7.07 -8.71 6.08
N ALA A 74 -7.11 -8.50 4.76
CA ALA A 74 -5.89 -8.38 3.95
C ALA A 74 -5.09 -7.11 4.27
N LEU A 75 -5.75 -5.99 4.56
CA LEU A 75 -5.09 -4.76 4.99
C LEU A 75 -4.47 -4.89 6.40
N VAL A 76 -5.16 -5.58 7.31
CA VAL A 76 -4.63 -5.93 8.64
C VAL A 76 -3.42 -6.85 8.52
N ALA A 77 -3.49 -7.89 7.69
CA ALA A 77 -2.36 -8.78 7.44
C ALA A 77 -1.16 -8.08 6.78
N ALA A 78 -1.40 -6.94 6.12
CA ALA A 78 -0.36 -6.10 5.53
C ALA A 78 0.13 -4.97 6.47
N ASP A 79 -0.34 -4.94 7.72
CA ASP A 79 -0.03 -3.90 8.71
C ASP A 79 -0.39 -2.47 8.25
N LEU A 80 -1.42 -2.34 7.41
CA LEU A 80 -1.90 -1.04 6.92
C LEU A 80 -3.09 -0.51 7.73
N VAL A 81 -3.85 -1.40 8.34
CA VAL A 81 -5.04 -1.07 9.13
C VAL A 81 -5.02 -1.87 10.41
N VAL A 82 -5.44 -1.26 11.51
CA VAL A 82 -5.67 -1.93 12.80
C VAL A 82 -7.16 -1.95 13.12
N ILE A 83 -7.64 -3.06 13.70
CA ILE A 83 -9.01 -3.16 14.19
C ILE A 83 -9.03 -2.83 15.68
N VAL A 84 -9.71 -1.74 16.03
CA VAL A 84 -10.01 -1.33 17.40
C VAL A 84 -11.42 -1.79 17.75
N THR A 85 -11.59 -2.43 18.90
CA THR A 85 -12.90 -2.90 19.36
C THR A 85 -13.32 -2.11 20.59
N ASN A 86 -14.44 -1.38 20.50
CA ASN A 86 -15.01 -0.65 21.64
C ASN A 86 -16.21 -1.46 22.18
N GLY A 87 -15.99 -2.17 23.29
CA GLY A 87 -17.02 -3.00 23.93
C GLY A 87 -17.41 -4.25 23.12
N ARG A 88 -18.55 -4.85 23.45
CA ARG A 88 -18.93 -6.20 22.94
C ARG A 88 -19.30 -6.25 21.45
N PHE A 89 -19.62 -5.13 20.80
CA PHE A 89 -20.24 -5.16 19.47
C PHE A 89 -19.76 -4.14 18.44
N THR A 90 -18.93 -3.16 18.82
CA THR A 90 -18.44 -2.16 17.86
C THR A 90 -16.98 -2.42 17.50
N LYS A 91 -16.71 -2.57 16.20
CA LYS A 91 -15.36 -2.69 15.65
C LYS A 91 -15.13 -1.52 14.70
N HIS A 92 -13.96 -0.92 14.81
CA HIS A 92 -13.49 0.17 13.98
C HIS A 92 -12.16 -0.23 13.35
N ALA A 93 -11.96 0.03 12.07
CA ALA A 93 -10.69 -0.12 11.39
C ALA A 93 -10.07 1.27 11.28
N ARG A 94 -8.81 1.44 11.67
CA ARG A 94 -8.07 2.71 11.55
C ARG A 94 -6.76 2.49 10.82
N LEU A 95 -6.26 3.51 10.14
CA LEU A 95 -4.94 3.43 9.54
C LEU A 95 -3.87 3.25 10.62
N THR A 96 -2.92 2.35 10.36
CA THR A 96 -1.64 2.37 11.07
C THR A 96 -0.80 3.54 10.57
N ARG A 97 0.33 3.83 11.21
CA ARG A 97 1.28 4.83 10.70
C ARG A 97 1.74 4.52 9.26
N ARG A 98 1.92 3.22 8.96
CA ARG A 98 2.26 2.74 7.63
C ARG A 98 1.11 2.90 6.64
N GLY A 99 -0.12 2.58 7.07
CA GLY A 99 -1.33 2.76 6.28
C GLY A 99 -1.59 4.22 5.94
N ASP A 100 -1.41 5.14 6.89
CA ASP A 100 -1.54 6.59 6.69
C ASP A 100 -0.55 7.09 5.63
N TRP A 101 0.73 6.76 5.77
CA TRP A 101 1.72 7.10 4.75
C TRP A 101 1.33 6.56 3.37
N TYR A 102 0.95 5.29 3.29
CA TYR A 102 0.59 4.66 2.01
C TYR A 102 -0.67 5.29 1.39
N ALA A 103 -1.69 5.56 2.19
CA ALA A 103 -2.92 6.20 1.73
C ALA A 103 -2.66 7.63 1.23
N ARG A 104 -1.77 8.39 1.88
CA ARG A 104 -1.36 9.73 1.42
C ARG A 104 -0.59 9.68 0.11
N THR A 105 0.28 8.68 -0.07
CA THR A 105 0.97 8.45 -1.35
C THR A 105 -0.04 8.14 -2.46
N LEU A 106 -0.99 7.22 -2.22
CA LEU A 106 -2.07 6.93 -3.16
C LEU A 106 -2.90 8.17 -3.51
N ALA A 107 -3.23 9.00 -2.52
CA ALA A 107 -3.98 10.24 -2.74
C ALA A 107 -3.17 11.25 -3.55
N SER A 108 -1.87 11.36 -3.28
CA SER A 108 -0.96 12.26 -4.01
C SER A 108 -0.77 11.81 -5.45
N ASP A 109 -0.62 10.50 -5.70
CA ASP A 109 -0.54 9.91 -7.05
C ASP A 109 -1.84 10.09 -7.83
N ALA A 110 -3.00 10.04 -7.15
CA ALA A 110 -4.30 10.32 -7.76
C ALA A 110 -4.52 11.82 -8.06
N ILE A 111 -3.79 12.71 -7.35
CA ILE A 111 -3.86 14.17 -7.51
C ILE A 111 -2.90 14.67 -8.59
N ILE A 112 -1.93 13.86 -9.07
CA ILE A 112 -1.08 14.26 -10.21
C ILE A 112 -2.02 14.61 -11.37
N PRO A 113 -2.22 15.90 -11.69
CA PRO A 113 -3.00 16.27 -12.84
C PRO A 113 -2.22 15.71 -14.03
N PHE A 114 -2.94 15.25 -15.04
CA PHE A 114 -2.37 15.20 -16.38
C PHE A 114 -1.70 16.55 -16.64
N ALA A 115 -0.37 16.60 -16.47
CA ALA A 115 0.44 17.68 -16.98
C ALA A 115 0.18 17.64 -18.47
N THR A 116 -0.64 18.59 -18.90
CA THR A 116 -1.05 18.77 -20.28
C THR A 116 0.24 18.78 -21.08
N PRO A 117 0.47 17.83 -22.01
CA PRO A 117 1.63 17.94 -22.87
C PRO A 117 1.49 19.26 -23.63
N GLN A 118 2.39 20.19 -23.36
CA GLN A 118 2.53 21.37 -24.20
C GLN A 118 2.94 20.90 -25.59
N ALA A 119 2.08 21.14 -26.57
CA ALA A 119 2.40 21.27 -27.97
C ALA A 119 1.39 22.23 -28.61
#